data_AF-A0A1Q8ATK1-F1
#
_entry.id   AF-A0A1Q8ATK1-F1
#
_cell.length_a   1.000
_cell.length_b   1.000
_cell.length_c   1.000
_cell.angle_alpha   90.00
_cell.angle_beta   90.00
_cell.angle_gamma   90.00
#
_symmetry.space_group_name_H-M   'P 1'
#
loop_
_entity.id
_entity.type
_entity.pdbx_description
1 polymer ?
#
loop_
_entity_poly.entity_id
_entity_poly.type
_entity_poly.pdbx_seq_one_letter_code
_entity_poly.pdbx_strand_id
1 'polypeptide(L)'
;MPRKAEEATEDYLEMINLLVAEKGFASTSDIAERMSVSQPTVTNILKKLDKQGYITYERYRGMALTEAGKNVARKMKDRHQTLVNLLVLIGVPERIAVEDAEKIEHGLHEQTVRKLQELIEQLKKG
;
A
#
# COMPACT_ATOMS: atom_id res chain seq x y z
N MET A 1 -10.62 16.41 -2.04
CA MET A 1 -10.21 16.47 -0.62
C MET A 1 -8.77 16.00 -0.54
N PRO A 2 -7.88 16.63 0.26
CA PRO A 2 -6.54 16.09 0.44
C PRO A 2 -6.64 14.69 1.08
N ARG A 3 -5.84 13.72 0.60
CA ARG A 3 -5.70 12.42 1.27
C ARG A 3 -5.35 12.65 2.74
N LYS A 4 -5.92 11.86 3.64
CA LYS A 4 -5.52 11.91 5.06
C LYS A 4 -4.04 11.54 5.17
N ALA A 5 -3.37 12.06 6.21
CA ALA A 5 -1.94 11.81 6.41
C ALA A 5 -1.59 10.32 6.58
N GLU A 6 -2.53 9.53 7.08
CA GLU A 6 -2.41 8.07 7.22
C GLU A 6 -2.43 7.37 5.86
N GLU A 7 -3.33 7.78 4.96
CA GLU A 7 -3.44 7.23 3.60
C GLU A 7 -2.14 7.46 2.83
N ALA A 8 -1.63 8.70 2.86
CA ALA A 8 -0.35 9.05 2.25
C ALA A 8 0.85 8.31 2.89
N THR A 9 0.74 7.85 4.14
CA THR A 9 1.77 7.02 4.78
C THR A 9 1.72 5.60 4.22
N GLU A 10 0.51 5.02 4.17
CA GLU A 10 0.23 3.69 3.63
C GLU A 10 0.69 3.56 2.17
N ASP A 11 0.32 4.52 1.31
CA ASP A 11 0.72 4.58 -0.10
C ASP A 11 2.25 4.50 -0.28
N TYR A 12 2.99 5.27 0.53
CA TYR A 12 4.44 5.32 0.42
C TYR A 12 5.09 4.03 0.90
N LEU A 13 4.56 3.40 1.96
CA LEU A 13 5.07 2.12 2.43
C LEU A 13 4.84 1.01 1.42
N GLU A 14 3.68 0.99 0.75
CA GLU A 14 3.42 0.07 -0.34
C GLU A 14 4.37 0.30 -1.52
N MET A 15 4.56 1.56 -1.94
CA MET A 15 5.46 1.89 -3.04
C MET A 15 6.92 1.51 -2.74
N ILE A 16 7.40 1.77 -1.52
CA ILE A 16 8.74 1.36 -1.09
C ILE A 16 8.84 -0.18 -1.08
N ASN A 17 7.82 -0.88 -0.58
CA ASN A 17 7.80 -2.34 -0.58
C ASN A 17 7.87 -2.92 -2.00
N LEU A 18 7.13 -2.33 -2.94
CA LEU A 18 7.13 -2.73 -4.35
C LEU A 18 8.51 -2.53 -4.98
N LEU A 19 9.09 -1.34 -4.83
CA LEU A 19 10.43 -1.04 -5.37
C LEU A 19 11.52 -1.92 -4.78
N VAL A 20 11.48 -2.18 -3.47
CA VAL A 20 12.41 -3.10 -2.81
C VAL A 20 12.23 -4.53 -3.34
N ALA A 21 11.00 -4.98 -3.57
CA ALA A 21 10.75 -6.31 -4.14
C ALA A 21 11.24 -6.42 -5.60
N GLU A 22 11.10 -5.35 -6.39
CA GLU A 22 11.52 -5.33 -7.81
C GLU A 22 13.04 -5.17 -7.99
N LYS A 23 13.68 -4.28 -7.22
CA LYS A 23 15.06 -3.82 -7.44
C LYS A 23 16.03 -4.13 -6.30
N GLY A 24 15.52 -4.60 -5.16
CA GLY A 24 16.29 -4.80 -3.93
C GLY A 24 16.47 -3.54 -3.07
N PHE A 25 16.10 -2.36 -3.56
CA PHE A 25 16.15 -1.09 -2.84
C PHE A 25 15.14 -0.08 -3.39
N ALA A 26 14.82 0.96 -2.60
CA ALA A 26 14.07 2.12 -3.06
C ALA A 26 14.92 3.40 -3.00
N SER A 27 14.91 4.19 -4.07
CA SER A 27 15.51 5.52 -4.12
C SER A 27 14.44 6.62 -4.11
N THR A 28 14.78 7.81 -3.64
CA THR A 28 13.89 8.98 -3.66
C THR A 28 13.42 9.31 -5.09
N SER A 29 14.28 9.14 -6.09
CA SER A 29 13.95 9.36 -7.50
C SER A 29 12.94 8.34 -8.01
N ASP A 30 13.13 7.04 -7.71
CA ASP A 30 12.18 6.00 -8.13
C ASP A 30 10.79 6.24 -7.53
N ILE A 31 10.75 6.59 -6.23
CA ILE A 31 9.48 6.87 -5.54
C ILE A 31 8.80 8.10 -6.15
N ALA A 32 9.56 9.17 -6.41
CA ALA A 32 9.02 10.41 -6.98
C ALA A 32 8.40 10.17 -8.36
N GLU A 33 9.08 9.39 -9.22
CA GLU A 33 8.60 9.01 -10.54
C GLU A 33 7.33 8.17 -10.45
N ARG A 34 7.35 7.07 -9.67
CA ARG A 34 6.21 6.17 -9.52
C ARG A 34 4.98 6.84 -8.91
N MET A 35 5.19 7.71 -7.93
CA MET A 35 4.10 8.43 -7.25
C MET A 35 3.67 9.70 -8.00
N SER A 36 4.34 10.07 -9.09
CA SER A 36 4.09 11.31 -9.85
C SER A 36 4.12 12.57 -8.96
N VAL A 37 5.12 12.67 -8.08
CA VAL A 37 5.32 13.79 -7.15
C VAL A 37 6.76 14.29 -7.19
N SER A 38 7.01 15.47 -6.61
CA SER A 38 8.37 16.03 -6.56
C SER A 38 9.27 15.27 -5.56
N GLN A 39 10.57 15.17 -5.86
CA GLN A 39 11.56 14.59 -4.92
C GLN A 39 11.60 15.29 -3.54
N PRO A 40 11.42 16.63 -3.43
CA PRO A 40 11.26 17.29 -2.14
C PRO A 40 10.04 16.79 -1.35
N THR A 41 8.91 16.53 -2.01
CA THR A 41 7.72 15.92 -1.37
C THR A 41 8.04 14.56 -0.79
N VAL A 42 8.69 13.70 -1.59
CA VAL A 42 9.13 12.38 -1.15
C VAL A 42 10.04 12.49 0.06
N THR A 43 11.09 13.31 -0.01
CA THR A 43 12.05 13.52 1.09
C THR A 43 11.36 13.92 2.39
N ASN A 44 10.36 14.81 2.32
CA ASN A 44 9.60 15.23 3.50
C ASN A 44 8.77 14.09 4.12
N ILE A 45 8.19 13.23 3.29
CA ILE A 45 7.41 12.07 3.77
C ILE A 45 8.35 11.00 4.35
N LEU A 46 9.46 10.71 3.67
CA LEU A 46 10.46 9.76 4.15
C LEU A 46 11.00 10.12 5.55
N LYS A 47 11.28 11.40 5.81
CA LYS A 47 11.66 11.87 7.15
C LYS A 47 10.60 11.58 8.22
N LYS A 48 9.30 11.64 7.87
CA LYS A 48 8.21 11.29 8.78
C LYS A 48 8.16 9.79 9.03
N LEU A 49 8.29 8.98 7.98
CA LEU A 49 8.30 7.52 8.08
C LEU A 49 9.49 7.02 8.92
N ASP A 50 10.66 7.63 8.76
CA ASP A 50 11.85 7.33 9.54
C ASP A 50 11.64 7.65 11.03
N LYS A 51 11.10 8.85 11.32
CA LYS A 51 10.73 9.25 12.69
C LYS A 51 9.68 8.32 13.32
N GLN A 52 8.80 7.73 12.52
CA GLN A 52 7.79 6.76 12.96
C GLN A 52 8.33 5.32 13.04
N GLY A 53 9.58 5.08 12.63
CA GLY A 53 10.22 3.77 12.68
C GLY A 53 9.79 2.79 11.59
N TYR A 54 9.21 3.27 10.49
CA TYR A 54 8.74 2.42 9.38
C TYR A 54 9.80 2.12 8.33
N ILE A 55 10.82 2.96 8.22
CA ILE A 55 11.91 2.81 7.25
C ILE A 55 13.27 2.87 7.93
N THR A 56 14.28 2.39 7.21
CA THR A 56 15.68 2.52 7.58
C THR A 56 16.54 2.77 6.36
N TYR A 57 17.70 3.40 6.56
CA TYR A 57 18.69 3.64 5.53
C TYR A 57 19.86 2.68 5.70
N GLU A 58 20.05 1.78 4.74
CA GLU A 58 21.18 0.87 4.71
C GLU A 58 22.30 1.43 3.83
N ARG A 59 23.51 1.48 4.38
CA ARG A 59 24.70 1.92 3.64
C ARG A 59 24.88 1.00 2.42
N TYR A 60 25.02 1.60 1.23
CA TYR A 60 25.12 0.92 -0.08
C TYR A 60 23.85 0.23 -0.61
N ARG A 61 22.76 0.15 0.17
CA ARG A 61 21.51 -0.51 -0.21
C ARG A 61 20.30 0.43 -0.25
N GLY A 62 20.50 1.71 0.00
CA GLY A 62 19.42 2.69 -0.07
C GLY A 62 18.40 2.49 1.04
N MET A 63 17.14 2.76 0.74
CA MET A 63 16.05 2.67 1.71
C MET A 63 15.45 1.27 1.77
N ALA A 64 15.19 0.79 2.99
CA ALA A 64 14.44 -0.43 3.25
C ALA A 64 13.31 -0.18 4.26
N LEU A 65 12.29 -1.03 4.23
CA LEU A 65 11.25 -1.07 5.27
C LEU A 65 11.76 -1.80 6.50
N THR A 66 11.45 -1.28 7.70
CA THR A 66 11.54 -2.05 8.94
C THR A 66 10.44 -3.11 8.98
N GLU A 67 10.48 -4.02 9.96
CA GLU A 67 9.38 -4.99 10.15
C GLU A 67 8.03 -4.29 10.41
N ALA A 68 8.03 -3.15 11.11
CA ALA A 68 6.82 -2.35 11.29
C ALA A 68 6.30 -1.82 9.94
N GLY A 69 7.18 -1.27 9.09
CA GLY A 69 6.80 -0.79 7.76
C GLY A 69 6.29 -1.90 6.85
N LYS A 70 6.95 -3.06 6.88
CA LYS A 70 6.52 -4.26 6.11
C LYS A 70 5.14 -4.75 6.54
N ASN A 71 4.83 -4.70 7.83
CA ASN A 71 3.52 -5.11 8.33
C ASN A 71 2.40 -4.19 7.83
N VAL A 72 2.64 -2.88 7.80
CA VAL A 72 1.67 -1.92 7.24
C VAL A 72 1.51 -2.14 5.73
N ALA A 73 2.61 -2.23 4.98
CA ALA A 73 2.56 -2.45 3.53
C ALA A 73 1.84 -3.77 3.18
N ARG A 74 2.08 -4.85 3.94
CA ARG A 74 1.39 -6.14 3.75
C ARG A 74 -0.10 -6.03 4.03
N LYS A 75 -0.49 -5.36 5.11
CA LYS A 75 -1.90 -5.16 5.46
C LYS A 75 -2.65 -4.38 4.39
N MET A 76 -2.00 -3.38 3.78
CA MET A 76 -2.57 -2.63 2.66
C MET A 76 -2.74 -3.50 1.42
N LYS A 77 -1.71 -4.27 1.05
CA LYS A 77 -1.81 -5.24 -0.04
C LYS A 77 -2.91 -6.27 0.18
N ASP A 78 -3.05 -6.81 1.39
CA ASP A 78 -4.09 -7.80 1.72
C ASP A 78 -5.49 -7.18 1.64
N ARG A 79 -5.64 -5.93 2.07
CA ARG A 79 -6.86 -5.14 1.93
C ARG A 79 -7.19 -4.90 0.46
N HIS A 80 -6.23 -4.44 -0.35
CA HIS A 80 -6.39 -4.25 -1.78
C HIS A 80 -6.89 -5.55 -2.45
N GLN A 81 -6.19 -6.65 -2.21
CA GLN A 81 -6.54 -7.96 -2.78
C GLN A 81 -7.92 -8.44 -2.34
N THR A 82 -8.32 -8.17 -1.10
CA THR A 82 -9.68 -8.49 -0.61
C THR A 82 -10.74 -7.77 -1.44
N LEU A 83 -10.52 -6.50 -1.73
CA LEU A 83 -11.47 -5.67 -2.47
C LEU A 83 -11.51 -6.08 -3.94
N VAL A 84 -10.36 -6.35 -4.55
CA VAL A 84 -10.29 -6.92 -5.91
C VAL A 84 -11.07 -8.24 -5.98
N ASN A 85 -10.82 -9.16 -5.05
CA ASN A 85 -11.49 -10.45 -5.01
C ASN A 85 -13.01 -10.30 -4.87
N LEU A 86 -13.46 -9.38 -4.00
CA LEU A 86 -14.88 -9.10 -3.84
C LEU A 86 -15.51 -8.59 -5.14
N LEU A 87 -14.88 -7.59 -5.77
CA LEU A 87 -15.39 -6.96 -6.98
C LEU A 87 -15.46 -7.96 -8.14
N VAL A 88 -14.42 -8.78 -8.30
CA VAL A 88 -14.43 -9.87 -9.28
C VAL A 88 -15.53 -10.89 -8.97
N LEU A 89 -15.71 -11.25 -7.70
CA LEU A 89 -16.73 -12.21 -7.27
C LEU A 89 -18.16 -11.75 -7.60
N ILE A 90 -18.43 -10.44 -7.53
CA ILE A 90 -19.72 -9.86 -7.91
C ILE A 90 -19.84 -9.58 -9.42
N GLY A 91 -18.85 -9.98 -10.23
CA GLY A 91 -18.89 -9.91 -11.68
C GLY A 91 -18.25 -8.67 -12.31
N VAL A 92 -17.50 -7.86 -11.54
CA VAL A 92 -16.73 -6.75 -12.10
C VAL A 92 -15.51 -7.31 -12.85
N PRO A 93 -15.24 -6.85 -14.09
CA PRO A 93 -14.02 -7.24 -14.80
C PRO A 93 -12.77 -6.93 -13.98
N GLU A 94 -11.82 -7.86 -13.92
CA GLU A 94 -10.62 -7.77 -13.06
C GLU A 94 -9.87 -6.43 -13.18
N ARG A 95 -9.70 -5.92 -14.41
CA ARG A 95 -9.08 -4.61 -14.63
C ARG A 95 -9.81 -3.48 -13.89
N ILE A 96 -11.14 -3.45 -13.97
CA ILE A 96 -11.97 -2.44 -13.31
C ILE A 96 -11.93 -2.68 -11.79
N ALA A 97 -11.94 -3.94 -11.35
CA ALA A 97 -11.85 -4.29 -9.95
C ALA A 97 -10.56 -3.79 -9.29
N VAL A 98 -9.41 -3.91 -9.97
CA VAL A 98 -8.13 -3.34 -9.51
C VAL A 98 -8.21 -1.82 -9.41
N GLU A 99 -8.62 -1.15 -10.48
CA GLU A 99 -8.72 0.32 -10.52
C GLU A 99 -9.69 0.88 -9.45
N ASP A 100 -10.77 0.17 -9.15
CA ASP A 100 -11.74 0.60 -8.14
C ASP A 100 -11.30 0.24 -6.71
N ALA A 101 -10.61 -0.88 -6.52
CA ALA A 101 -10.03 -1.25 -5.22
C ALA A 101 -9.05 -0.18 -4.74
N GLU A 102 -8.15 0.32 -5.61
CA GLU A 102 -7.21 1.41 -5.30
C GLU A 102 -7.93 2.68 -4.79
N LYS A 103 -9.13 2.98 -5.32
CA LYS A 103 -9.87 4.20 -4.95
C LYS A 103 -10.57 4.07 -3.59
N ILE A 104 -11.01 2.87 -3.23
CA ILE A 104 -11.88 2.66 -2.06
C ILE A 104 -11.13 2.10 -0.86
N GLU A 105 -9.93 1.54 -1.04
CA GLU A 105 -9.23 0.81 0.01
C GLU A 105 -8.99 1.65 1.26
N HIS A 106 -8.57 2.90 1.13
CA HIS A 106 -8.35 3.81 2.26
C HIS A 106 -9.65 4.27 2.94
N GLY A 107 -10.77 4.27 2.23
CA GLY A 107 -12.05 4.77 2.72
C GLY A 107 -12.78 3.82 3.66
N LEU A 108 -12.38 2.54 3.71
CA LEU A 108 -13.10 1.51 4.45
C LEU A 108 -12.52 1.31 5.86
N HIS A 109 -13.42 1.20 6.85
CA HIS A 109 -13.03 0.77 8.19
C HIS A 109 -12.47 -0.65 8.15
N GLU A 110 -11.47 -0.96 8.98
CA GLU A 110 -10.85 -2.30 9.01
C GLU A 110 -11.86 -3.42 9.29
N GLN A 111 -12.85 -3.14 10.14
CA GLN A 111 -13.90 -4.10 10.45
C GLN A 111 -14.73 -4.47 9.21
N THR A 112 -14.97 -3.51 8.32
CA THR A 112 -15.66 -3.76 7.05
C THR A 112 -14.84 -4.72 6.19
N VAL A 113 -13.55 -4.41 5.99
CA VAL A 113 -12.65 -5.28 5.20
C VAL A 113 -12.57 -6.69 5.77
N ARG A 114 -12.45 -6.83 7.10
CA ARG A 114 -12.48 -8.14 7.76
C ARG A 114 -13.77 -8.91 7.49
N LYS A 115 -14.94 -8.26 7.55
CA LYS A 115 -16.22 -8.92 7.24
C LYS A 115 -16.36 -9.30 5.77
N LEU A 116 -15.78 -8.53 4.85
CA LEU A 116 -15.73 -8.88 3.44
C LEU A 116 -14.83 -10.11 3.20
N GLN A 117 -13.67 -10.19 3.87
CA GLN A 117 -12.81 -11.38 3.83
C GLN A 117 -13.56 -12.62 4.31
N GLU A 118 -14.23 -12.54 5.47
CA GLU A 118 -15.04 -13.65 6.00
C GLU A 118 -16.13 -14.09 5.01
N LEU A 119 -16.82 -13.14 4.38
CA LEU A 119 -17.87 -13.42 3.38
C LEU A 119 -17.30 -14.14 2.15
N ILE A 120 -16.19 -13.67 1.59
CA ILE A 120 -15.53 -14.30 0.44
C ILE A 120 -15.17 -15.75 0.78
N GLU A 121 -14.62 -16.00 1.97
CA GLU A 121 -14.23 -17.35 2.40
C GLU A 121 -15.43 -18.27 2.64
N GLN A 122 -16.60 -17.72 3.01
CA GLN A 122 -17.85 -18.50 3.07
C GLN A 122 -18.33 -18.88 1.66
N LEU A 123 -18.28 -17.93 0.72
CA LEU A 123 -18.74 -18.15 -0.67
C LEU A 123 -17.86 -19.13 -1.45
N LYS A 124 -16.57 -19.24 -1.13
CA LYS A 124 -15.67 -20.24 -1.73
C LYS A 124 -15.86 -21.68 -1.21
N LYS A 125 -16.52 -21.83 -0.05
CA LYS A 125 -16.72 -23.13 0.61
C LYS A 125 -18.06 -23.79 0.27
N GLY A 126 -18.97 -23.04 -0.36
CA GLY A 126 -20.24 -23.55 -0.89
C GLY A 126 -20.12 -23.84 -2.38
#